data_AF-A0A378UD21-F1
#
_entry.id   AF-A0A378UD21-F1
#
_cell.length_a   1.000
_cell.length_b   1.000
_cell.length_c   1.000
_cell.angle_alpha   90.00
_cell.angle_beta   90.00
_cell.angle_gamma   90.00
#
_symmetry.space_group_name_H-M   'P 1'
#
loop_
_entity.id
_entity.type
_entity.pdbx_description
1 polymer ?
#
loop_
_entity_poly.entity_id
_entity_poly.type
_entity_poly.pdbx_seq_one_letter_code
_entity_poly.pdbx_strand_id
1 'polypeptide(L)'
;MSEQWIQGCLVQRIAFRDGLVLNLDDYNELVISVPLELTLPATGTDASEVVSLDPQRMRNEVRPLFDFAGQRCTHADWEDNGSLHLSFSDGHRIDVRPDEGRTSWELYGKYHGYAACLPHGRVRVVRHDQDEDGDGLTRESG
;
A
#
# COMPACT_ATOMS: atom_id res chain seq x y z
N MET A 1 -6.47 15.48 -5.30
CA MET A 1 -6.24 14.12 -4.77
C MET A 1 -5.42 14.28 -3.51
N SER A 2 -5.95 13.87 -2.35
CA SER A 2 -5.19 13.87 -1.11
C SER A 2 -4.10 12.80 -1.21
N GLU A 3 -2.86 13.14 -0.88
CA GLU A 3 -1.79 12.15 -0.78
C GLU A 3 -2.16 11.11 0.29
N GLN A 4 -1.93 9.83 0.00
CA GLN A 4 -2.19 8.78 0.97
C GLN A 4 -1.18 8.88 2.11
N TRP A 5 -1.60 8.62 3.35
CA TRP A 5 -0.82 8.97 4.54
C TRP A 5 0.52 8.22 4.69
N ILE A 6 0.73 7.17 3.90
CA ILE A 6 2.01 6.45 3.82
C ILE A 6 3.00 7.06 2.82
N GLN A 7 2.57 8.03 2.00
CA GLN A 7 3.46 8.74 1.09
C GLN A 7 4.46 9.58 1.91
N GLY A 8 5.74 9.45 1.59
CA GLY A 8 6.85 10.02 2.35
C GLY A 8 7.40 9.11 3.45
N CYS A 9 6.63 8.11 3.90
CA CYS A 9 7.04 7.21 4.98
C CYS A 9 8.20 6.28 4.57
N LEU A 10 9.07 6.00 5.53
CA LEU A 10 10.20 5.08 5.38
C LEU A 10 9.75 3.64 5.63
N VAL A 11 10.03 2.71 4.72
CA VAL A 11 9.84 1.28 4.96
C VAL A 11 10.84 0.82 6.03
N GLN A 12 10.35 0.41 7.20
CA GLN A 12 11.20 -0.02 8.31
C GLN A 12 11.45 -1.52 8.30
N ARG A 13 10.43 -2.32 7.95
CA ARG A 13 10.52 -3.78 7.96
C ARG A 13 9.60 -4.39 6.92
N ILE A 14 10.09 -5.45 6.28
CA ILE A 14 9.33 -6.30 5.37
C ILE A 14 9.22 -7.70 5.99
N ALA A 15 8.03 -8.27 6.03
CA ALA A 15 7.79 -9.61 6.54
C ALA A 15 6.78 -10.38 5.67
N PHE A 16 6.83 -11.70 5.75
CA PHE A 16 5.90 -12.60 5.06
C PHE A 16 5.16 -13.43 6.11
N ARG A 17 3.93 -13.03 6.45
CA ARG A 17 3.08 -13.65 7.47
C ARG A 17 1.64 -13.55 7.01
N ASP A 18 1.11 -14.64 6.47
CA ASP A 18 -0.23 -14.72 5.84
C ASP A 18 -0.47 -13.72 4.69
N GLY A 19 0.61 -13.12 4.19
CA GLY A 19 0.64 -12.04 3.20
C GLY A 19 2.01 -11.34 3.24
N LEU A 20 2.18 -10.33 2.40
CA LEU A 20 3.31 -9.40 2.45
C LEU A 20 2.96 -8.28 3.43
N VAL A 21 3.81 -8.07 4.43
CA VAL A 21 3.61 -7.04 5.45
C VAL A 21 4.74 -6.02 5.35
N LEU A 22 4.40 -4.77 5.05
CA LEU A 22 5.29 -3.63 5.08
C LEU A 22 4.98 -2.80 6.33
N ASN A 23 5.93 -2.72 7.26
CA ASN A 23 5.87 -1.76 8.35
C ASN A 23 6.62 -0.50 7.89
N LEU A 24 5.95 0.64 7.89
CA LEU A 24 6.52 1.94 7.59
C LEU A 24 6.61 2.79 8.88
N ASP A 25 7.42 3.85 8.85
CA ASP A 25 7.47 4.80 9.96
C ASP A 25 6.11 5.47 10.21
N ASP A 26 6.02 6.15 11.35
CA ASP A 26 4.77 6.66 11.91
C ASP A 26 3.71 5.60 12.24
N TYR A 27 4.16 4.39 12.58
CA TYR A 27 3.30 3.28 13.01
C TYR A 27 2.27 2.89 11.94
N ASN A 28 2.71 2.88 10.68
CA ASN A 28 1.93 2.41 9.55
C ASN A 28 2.27 0.95 9.23
N GLU A 29 1.26 0.12 9.00
CA GLU A 29 1.39 -1.25 8.56
C GLU A 29 0.48 -1.50 7.36
N LEU A 30 1.08 -1.89 6.24
CA LEU A 30 0.38 -2.36 5.05
C LEU A 30 0.50 -3.87 4.94
N VAL A 31 -0.63 -4.55 4.77
CA VAL A 31 -0.73 -5.98 4.52
C VAL A 31 -1.29 -6.19 3.12
N ILE A 32 -0.62 -6.99 2.29
CA ILE A 32 -1.07 -7.41 0.96
C ILE A 32 -1.24 -8.93 0.97
N SER A 33 -2.47 -9.39 0.73
CA SER A 33 -2.88 -10.78 0.94
C SER A 33 -3.12 -11.55 -0.35
N VAL A 34 -3.08 -10.87 -1.50
CA VAL A 34 -3.36 -11.42 -2.82
C VAL A 34 -2.13 -11.26 -3.73
N PRO A 35 -2.07 -11.97 -4.88
CA PRO A 35 -0.97 -11.82 -5.81
C PRO A 35 -0.72 -10.36 -6.21
N LEU A 36 0.57 -10.01 -6.31
CA LEU A 36 1.04 -8.68 -6.65
C LEU A 36 2.07 -8.73 -7.79
N GLU A 37 2.23 -7.61 -8.48
CA GLU A 37 3.31 -7.35 -9.43
C GLU A 37 4.38 -6.52 -8.69
N LEU A 38 5.58 -7.07 -8.55
CA LEU A 38 6.75 -6.37 -8.02
C LEU A 38 7.62 -5.91 -9.19
N THR A 39 7.76 -4.59 -9.35
CA THR A 39 8.74 -4.03 -10.29
C THR A 39 10.08 -3.87 -9.57
N LEU A 40 11.10 -4.53 -10.09
CA LEU A 40 12.49 -4.38 -9.67
C LEU A 40 13.13 -3.20 -10.41
N PRO A 41 13.89 -2.34 -9.71
CA PRO A 41 14.63 -1.26 -10.35
C PRO A 41 15.70 -1.82 -11.29
N ALA A 42 16.04 -1.07 -12.33
CA ALA A 42 17.18 -1.42 -13.17
C ALA A 42 18.47 -1.37 -12.35
N THR A 43 19.33 -2.36 -12.54
CA THR A 43 20.68 -2.38 -11.96
C THR A 43 21.70 -1.96 -13.02
N GLY A 44 22.98 -1.89 -12.66
CA GLY A 44 24.03 -1.62 -13.64
C GLY A 44 24.15 -2.70 -14.74
N THR A 45 23.62 -3.91 -14.49
CA THR A 45 23.73 -5.07 -15.38
C THR A 45 22.40 -5.50 -15.98
N ASP A 46 21.29 -5.22 -15.30
CA ASP A 46 19.97 -5.75 -15.64
C ASP A 46 18.97 -4.62 -15.82
N ALA A 47 18.09 -4.78 -16.81
CA ALA A 47 16.97 -3.85 -17.00
C ALA A 47 15.94 -4.01 -15.87
N SER A 48 15.08 -3.01 -15.71
CA SER A 48 13.92 -3.13 -14.83
C SER A 48 13.05 -4.31 -15.26
N GLU A 49 12.59 -5.09 -14.29
CA GLU A 49 11.83 -6.32 -14.49
C GLU A 49 10.55 -6.30 -13.64
N VAL A 50 9.46 -6.87 -14.16
CA VAL A 50 8.22 -7.06 -13.41
C VAL A 50 8.04 -8.54 -13.08
N VAL A 51 7.90 -8.86 -11.80
CA VAL A 51 7.75 -10.22 -11.29
C VAL A 51 6.39 -10.38 -10.62
N SER A 52 5.58 -11.32 -11.09
CA SER A 52 4.31 -11.68 -10.45
C SER A 52 4.54 -12.67 -9.30
N LEU A 53 4.07 -12.31 -8.11
CA LEU A 53 4.33 -13.05 -6.87
C LEU A 53 3.03 -13.28 -6.09
N ASP A 54 2.88 -14.47 -5.52
CA ASP A 54 1.83 -14.76 -4.55
C ASP A 54 2.42 -14.67 -3.13
N PRO A 55 2.07 -13.64 -2.33
CA PRO A 55 2.66 -13.43 -1.02
C PRO A 55 2.34 -14.56 -0.03
N GLN A 56 1.28 -15.34 -0.26
CA GLN A 56 0.91 -16.49 0.57
C GLN A 56 1.69 -17.76 0.20
N ARG A 57 2.37 -17.78 -0.94
CA ARG A 57 3.13 -18.93 -1.48
C ARG A 57 4.56 -18.59 -1.84
N MET A 58 5.13 -17.58 -1.17
CA MET A 58 6.49 -17.11 -1.41
C MET A 58 7.52 -18.19 -1.11
N ARG A 59 8.32 -18.52 -2.12
CA ARG A 59 9.50 -19.37 -1.96
C ARG A 59 10.65 -18.57 -1.35
N ASN A 60 11.60 -19.25 -0.71
CA ASN A 60 12.70 -18.56 -0.05
C ASN A 60 13.62 -17.82 -1.03
N GLU A 61 13.69 -18.28 -2.29
CA GLU A 61 14.57 -17.74 -3.32
C GLU A 61 14.11 -16.37 -3.84
N VAL A 62 12.82 -16.05 -3.72
CA VAL A 62 12.25 -14.77 -4.19
C VAL A 62 12.15 -13.71 -3.08
N ARG A 63 12.34 -14.09 -1.81
CA ARG A 63 12.33 -13.14 -0.68
C ARG A 63 13.41 -12.05 -0.78
N PRO A 64 14.63 -12.33 -1.27
CA PRO A 64 15.65 -11.31 -1.46
C PRO A 64 15.27 -10.20 -2.45
N LEU A 65 14.24 -10.39 -3.28
CA LEU A 65 13.71 -9.34 -4.16
C LEU A 65 13.04 -8.19 -3.37
N PHE A 66 12.79 -8.39 -2.09
CA PHE A 66 12.21 -7.39 -1.19
C PHE A 66 13.30 -6.80 -0.29
N ASP A 67 14.32 -6.20 -0.89
CA ASP A 67 15.48 -5.62 -0.20
C ASP A 67 15.39 -4.09 -0.01
N PHE A 68 14.25 -3.49 -0.34
CA PHE A 68 13.99 -2.04 -0.24
C PHE A 68 13.58 -1.56 1.17
N ALA A 69 13.95 -2.30 2.22
CA ALA A 69 13.87 -1.76 3.58
C ALA A 69 14.82 -0.57 3.72
N GLY A 70 14.36 0.51 4.35
CA GLY A 70 15.07 1.80 4.42
C GLY A 70 14.77 2.73 3.23
N GLN A 71 13.91 2.34 2.29
CA GLN A 71 13.46 3.21 1.21
C GLN A 71 12.20 3.99 1.59
N ARG A 72 12.02 5.17 1.01
CA ARG A 72 10.82 5.98 1.19
C ARG A 72 9.75 5.58 0.19
N CYS A 73 8.51 5.47 0.63
CA CYS A 73 7.36 5.39 -0.25
C CYS A 73 7.18 6.77 -0.91
N THR A 74 7.62 6.92 -2.15
CA THR A 74 7.57 8.19 -2.89
C THR A 74 6.22 8.43 -3.55
N HIS A 75 5.45 7.36 -3.78
CA HIS A 75 4.10 7.43 -4.29
C HIS A 75 3.26 6.32 -3.65
N ALA A 76 2.05 6.67 -3.23
CA ALA A 76 1.04 5.72 -2.81
C ALA A 76 -0.32 6.20 -3.30
N ASP A 77 -1.02 5.35 -4.02
CA ASP A 77 -2.38 5.62 -4.51
C ASP A 77 -3.20 4.33 -4.57
N TRP A 78 -4.52 4.48 -4.49
CA TRP A 78 -5.44 3.40 -4.81
C TRP A 78 -6.59 3.91 -5.67
N GLU A 79 -6.92 3.13 -6.69
CA GLU A 79 -7.99 3.47 -7.62
C GLU A 79 -9.37 3.12 -7.04
N ASP A 80 -10.44 3.67 -7.64
CA ASP A 80 -11.83 3.35 -7.28
C ASP A 80 -12.17 1.86 -7.41
N ASN A 81 -11.42 1.13 -8.24
CA ASN A 81 -11.55 -0.32 -8.40
C ASN A 81 -10.80 -1.12 -7.32
N GLY A 82 -10.10 -0.47 -6.39
CA GLY A 82 -9.34 -1.11 -5.32
C GLY A 82 -7.91 -1.53 -5.69
N SER A 83 -7.44 -1.23 -6.90
CA SER A 83 -6.04 -1.43 -7.26
C SER A 83 -5.15 -0.53 -6.42
N LEU A 84 -4.03 -1.08 -5.92
CA LEU A 84 -3.05 -0.36 -5.11
C LEU A 84 -1.76 -0.18 -5.90
N HIS A 85 -1.23 1.04 -5.91
CA HIS A 85 -0.02 1.42 -6.61
C HIS A 85 0.96 2.09 -5.65
N LEU A 86 2.13 1.49 -5.47
CA LEU A 86 3.19 2.00 -4.62
C LEU A 86 4.47 2.20 -5.43
N SER A 87 5.21 3.26 -5.15
CA SER A 87 6.58 3.44 -5.63
C SER A 87 7.50 3.82 -4.49
N PHE A 88 8.74 3.34 -4.56
CA PHE A 88 9.77 3.56 -3.56
C PHE A 88 10.96 4.34 -4.14
N SER A 89 11.76 4.94 -3.25
CA SER A 89 12.86 5.84 -3.62
C SER A 89 14.00 5.20 -4.41
N ASP A 90 14.19 3.89 -4.29
CA ASP A 90 15.17 3.13 -5.07
C ASP A 90 14.64 2.65 -6.43
N GLY A 91 13.37 2.94 -6.73
CA GLY A 91 12.72 2.56 -7.98
C GLY A 91 11.88 1.28 -7.90
N HIS A 92 11.84 0.58 -6.77
CA HIS A 92 10.89 -0.51 -6.58
C HIS A 92 9.44 -0.01 -6.73
N ARG A 93 8.57 -0.86 -7.27
CA ARG A 93 7.12 -0.61 -7.31
C ARG A 93 6.35 -1.85 -6.95
N ILE A 94 5.20 -1.65 -6.33
CA ILE A 94 4.24 -2.73 -6.04
C ILE A 94 2.89 -2.32 -6.63
N ASP A 95 2.36 -3.19 -7.46
CA ASP A 95 1.03 -3.06 -8.04
C ASP A 95 0.19 -4.26 -7.59
N VAL A 96 -0.99 -3.99 -7.04
CA VAL A 96 -1.90 -5.02 -6.54
C VAL A 96 -3.26 -4.84 -7.19
N ARG A 97 -3.78 -5.90 -7.82
CA ARG A 97 -5.15 -5.91 -8.35
C ARG A 97 -6.16 -6.35 -7.27
N PRO A 98 -7.40 -5.84 -7.30
CA PRO A 98 -8.47 -6.32 -6.43
C PRO A 98 -8.75 -7.82 -6.67
N ASP A 99 -9.11 -8.53 -5.62
CA ASP A 99 -9.54 -9.93 -5.67
C ASP A 99 -11.06 -10.02 -5.48
N GLU A 100 -11.69 -10.96 -6.18
CA GLU A 100 -13.14 -11.15 -6.14
C GLU A 100 -13.62 -11.77 -4.83
N GLY A 101 -12.80 -12.57 -4.16
CA GLY A 101 -13.23 -13.40 -3.03
C GLY A 101 -12.68 -12.96 -1.67
N ARG A 102 -11.65 -12.12 -1.63
CA ARG A 102 -10.91 -11.80 -0.41
C ARG A 102 -10.51 -10.32 -0.35
N THR A 103 -10.19 -9.85 0.86
CA THR A 103 -9.56 -8.54 1.05
C THR A 103 -8.17 -8.56 0.43
N SER A 104 -7.91 -7.64 -0.50
CA SER A 104 -6.64 -7.59 -1.25
C SER A 104 -5.50 -6.99 -0.45
N TRP A 105 -5.79 -5.86 0.20
CA TRP A 105 -4.82 -5.14 1.02
C TRP A 105 -5.52 -4.40 2.15
N GLU A 106 -4.79 -4.20 3.23
CA GLU A 106 -5.23 -3.50 4.45
C GLU A 106 -4.10 -2.60 4.93
N LEU A 107 -4.42 -1.33 5.17
CA LEU A 107 -3.51 -0.31 5.64
C LEU A 107 -3.99 0.20 7.00
N TYR A 108 -3.15 -0.01 8.00
CA TYR A 108 -3.34 0.42 9.38
C TYR A 108 -2.39 1.56 9.68
N GLY A 109 -2.88 2.70 10.14
CA GLY A 109 -2.06 3.82 10.60
C GLY A 109 -2.52 4.24 12.00
N LYS A 110 -1.65 4.09 13.01
CA LYS A 110 -2.01 4.40 14.40
C LYS A 110 -2.59 5.82 14.58
N TYR A 111 -2.06 6.79 13.84
CA TYR A 111 -2.47 8.18 13.93
C TYR A 111 -3.37 8.63 12.78
N HIS A 112 -3.49 7.85 11.70
CA HIS A 112 -4.23 8.24 10.50
C HIS A 112 -5.58 7.54 10.37
N GLY A 113 -5.65 6.27 10.72
CA GLY A 113 -6.86 5.45 10.60
C GLY A 113 -6.62 4.14 9.87
N TYR A 114 -7.59 3.74 9.07
CA TYR A 114 -7.64 2.44 8.41
C TYR A 114 -8.17 2.55 6.98
N ALA A 115 -7.50 1.89 6.03
CA ALA A 115 -8.00 1.70 4.67
C ALA A 115 -7.88 0.23 4.27
N ALA A 116 -8.83 -0.28 3.48
CA ALA A 116 -8.72 -1.62 2.93
C ALA A 116 -9.50 -1.79 1.64
N CYS A 117 -9.00 -2.64 0.74
CA CYS A 117 -9.72 -3.13 -0.42
C CYS A 117 -10.41 -4.46 -0.07
N LEU A 118 -11.71 -4.39 0.20
CA LEU A 118 -12.59 -5.53 0.43
C LEU A 118 -12.84 -6.32 -0.87
N PRO A 119 -13.41 -7.54 -0.79
CA PRO A 119 -13.77 -8.30 -1.99
C PRO A 119 -14.55 -7.48 -3.02
N HIS A 120 -14.30 -7.78 -4.30
CA HIS A 120 -14.85 -7.07 -5.47
C HIS A 120 -14.32 -5.63 -5.62
N GLY A 121 -13.13 -5.33 -5.11
CA GLY A 121 -12.49 -4.03 -5.30
C GLY A 121 -13.06 -2.89 -4.48
N ARG A 122 -13.89 -3.18 -3.47
CA ARG A 122 -14.53 -2.12 -2.67
C ARG A 122 -13.56 -1.55 -1.66
N VAL A 123 -13.14 -0.30 -1.87
CA VAL A 123 -12.28 0.40 -0.91
C VAL A 123 -13.11 0.97 0.23
N ARG A 124 -12.71 0.67 1.47
CA ARG A 124 -13.23 1.29 2.68
C ARG A 124 -12.12 2.09 3.34
N VAL A 125 -12.38 3.36 3.61
CA VAL A 125 -11.46 4.25 4.32
C VAL A 125 -12.14 4.80 5.57
N VAL A 126 -11.43 4.81 6.69
CA VAL A 126 -11.82 5.43 7.95
C VAL A 126 -10.64 6.28 8.39
N ARG A 127 -10.79 7.60 8.41
CA ARG A 127 -9.76 8.54 8.88
C ARG A 127 -10.10 9.04 10.28
N HIS A 128 -9.08 9.33 11.06
CA HIS A 128 -9.21 9.95 12.38
C HIS A 128 -8.37 11.23 12.52
N ASP A 129 -7.45 11.46 11.58
CA ASP A 129 -6.58 12.63 11.47
C ASP A 129 -7.14 13.75 10.59
N GLN A 130 -8.24 13.47 9.90
CA GLN A 130 -9.02 14.44 9.17
C GLN A 130 -10.28 14.71 10.00
N ASP A 131 -10.54 15.97 10.29
CA ASP A 131 -11.86 16.37 10.81
C ASP A 131 -12.91 15.89 9.79
N GLU A 132 -14.00 15.29 10.25
CA GLU A 132 -15.17 15.09 9.40
C GLU A 132 -15.51 16.47 8.83
N ASP A 133 -15.32 16.67 7.52
CA ASP A 133 -15.58 17.95 6.87
C ASP A 133 -16.94 18.45 7.36
N GLY A 134 -16.90 19.56 8.11
CA GLY A 134 -18.05 20.12 8.78
C GLY A 134 -19.16 20.34 7.76
N ASP A 135 -20.22 19.57 7.92
CA ASP A 135 -21.46 19.73 7.16
C ASP A 135 -21.82 21.21 7.16
N GLY A 136 -21.82 21.80 5.95
CA GLY A 136 -22.15 23.19 5.74
C GLY A 136 -23.59 23.45 6.18
N LEU A 137 -23.77 23.98 7.39
CA LEU A 137 -24.98 24.72 7.73
C LEU A 137 -24.69 26.21 7.55
N THR A 138 -24.93 26.69 6.34
CA THR A 138 -25.25 28.09 6.07
C THR A 138 -26.40 28.46 7.01
N ARG A 139 -26.09 29.15 8.10
CA ARG A 139 -27.10 29.88 8.85
C ARG A 139 -27.50 31.07 8.00
N GLU A 140 -28.56 30.91 7.21
CA GLU A 140 -29.41 32.05 6.90
C GLU A 140 -29.98 32.56 8.24
N SER A 141 -29.65 33.80 8.55
CA SER A 141 -30.34 34.65 9.51
C SER A 141 -30.27 36.02 8.82
N GLY A 142 -31.36 36.55 8.28
CA GLY A 142 -32.63 36.79 8.97
C GLY A 142 -32.60 38.23 9.43
#